data_AF-A0A813IUP3-F1
#
_entry.id   AF-A0A813IUP3-F1
#
_cell.length_a   1.000
_cell.length_b   1.000
_cell.length_c   1.000
_cell.angle_alpha   90.00
_cell.angle_beta   90.00
_cell.angle_gamma   90.00
#
_symmetry.space_group_name_H-M   'P 1'
#
loop_
_entity.id
_entity.type
_entity.pdbx_description
1 polymer ?
#
loop_
_entity_poly.entity_id
_entity_poly.type
_entity_poly.pdbx_seq_one_letter_code
_entity_poly.pdbx_strand_id
1 'polypeptide(L)'
;KLSCPAEGCGHSLRSEDSIHIFQQVLSQETYHKLLEFLTRDDPRIIECRGRGCEERVFVDEGDDFSDLTCPRGHRFCARCEEGPHQGRSCEEHQEEIFKTRKDEDVRKGTEEAWQAALEMGWKPCPRRLEVGGWFGS
;
A
#
# COMPACT_ATOMS: atom_id res chain seq x y z
N LYS A 1 9.28 13.91 -21.16
CA LYS A 1 10.11 12.78 -21.64
C LYS A 1 11.44 13.35 -22.14
N LEU A 2 12.57 12.96 -21.55
CA LEU A 2 13.91 13.43 -21.94
C LEU A 2 14.50 12.43 -22.95
N SER A 3 14.47 12.77 -24.22
CA SER A 3 14.96 11.91 -25.31
C SER A 3 15.88 12.67 -26.24
N CYS A 4 16.76 11.94 -26.93
CA CYS A 4 17.69 12.51 -27.88
C CYS A 4 16.95 13.35 -28.95
N PRO A 5 17.36 14.61 -29.19
CA PRO A 5 16.71 15.48 -30.17
C PRO A 5 17.05 15.15 -31.63
N ALA A 6 18.01 14.26 -31.89
CA ALA A 6 18.35 13.83 -33.23
C ALA A 6 17.20 13.03 -33.86
N GLU A 7 16.84 13.35 -35.10
CA GLU A 7 15.78 12.66 -35.84
C GLU A 7 16.03 11.15 -35.90
N GLY A 8 15.03 10.36 -35.50
CA GLY A 8 15.07 8.90 -35.54
C GLY A 8 15.89 8.22 -34.43
N CYS A 9 16.61 8.96 -33.58
CA CYS A 9 17.41 8.34 -32.51
C CYS A 9 16.55 7.76 -31.38
N GLY A 10 15.61 8.54 -30.85
CA GLY A 10 14.68 8.08 -29.80
C GLY A 10 15.32 7.64 -28.49
N HIS A 11 16.64 7.77 -28.34
CA HIS A 11 17.39 7.30 -27.17
C HIS A 11 16.96 8.05 -25.90
N SER A 12 16.74 7.32 -24.82
CA SER A 12 16.35 7.89 -23.53
C SER A 12 17.58 8.48 -22.84
N LEU A 13 17.56 9.79 -22.62
CA LEU A 13 18.64 10.48 -21.89
C LEU A 13 18.46 10.41 -20.36
N ARG A 14 17.51 9.58 -19.90
CA ARG A 14 17.30 9.32 -18.46
C ARG A 14 18.22 8.20 -17.91
N SER A 15 19.06 7.58 -18.75
CA SER A 15 20.00 6.54 -18.31
C SER A 15 21.15 7.12 -17.48
N GLU A 16 21.70 6.33 -16.54
CA GLU A 16 22.86 6.72 -15.71
C GLU A 16 24.05 7.19 -16.57
N ASP A 17 24.31 6.51 -17.68
CA ASP A 17 25.36 6.88 -18.64
C ASP A 17 25.18 8.30 -19.21
N SER A 18 23.93 8.72 -19.42
CA SER A 18 23.59 10.05 -19.95
C SER A 18 23.61 11.13 -18.86
N ILE A 19 23.34 10.76 -17.61
CA ILE A 19 23.26 11.68 -16.47
C ILE A 19 24.62 12.36 -16.22
N HIS A 20 25.72 11.63 -16.36
CA HIS A 20 27.07 12.18 -16.22
C HIS A 20 27.41 13.25 -17.27
N ILE A 21 26.83 13.16 -18.47
CA ILE A 21 27.00 14.18 -19.52
C ILE A 21 26.36 15.50 -19.07
N PHE A 22 25.17 15.44 -18.45
CA PHE A 22 24.52 16.64 -17.94
C PHE A 22 25.29 17.31 -16.80
N GLN A 23 26.00 16.53 -15.98
CA GLN A 23 26.86 17.08 -14.92
C GLN A 23 28.01 17.93 -15.48
N GLN A 24 28.52 17.58 -16.67
CA GLN A 24 29.63 18.31 -17.31
C GLN A 24 29.16 19.57 -18.05
N VAL A 25 27.90 19.62 -18.48
CA VAL A 25 27.37 20.67 -19.37
C VAL A 25 26.52 21.69 -18.61
N LEU A 26 25.81 21.26 -17.56
CA LEU A 26 24.92 22.12 -16.79
C LEU A 26 25.65 22.75 -15.59
N SER A 27 25.17 23.91 -15.16
CA SER A 27 25.56 24.45 -13.86
C SER A 27 25.07 23.52 -12.75
N GLN A 28 25.79 23.48 -11.63
CA GLN A 28 25.49 22.58 -10.51
C GLN A 28 24.04 22.72 -10.00
N GLU A 29 23.52 23.95 -9.95
CA GLU A 29 22.13 24.24 -9.57
C GLU A 29 21.11 23.66 -10.58
N THR A 30 21.39 23.78 -11.87
CA THR A 30 20.52 23.27 -12.94
C THR A 30 20.57 21.75 -13.01
N TYR A 31 21.74 21.17 -12.76
CA TYR A 31 21.94 19.73 -12.67
C TYR A 31 21.17 19.12 -11.49
N HIS A 32 21.18 19.76 -10.32
CA HIS A 32 20.35 19.33 -9.18
C HIS A 32 18.86 19.40 -9.49
N LYS A 33 18.37 20.48 -10.12
CA LYS A 33 16.97 20.58 -10.56
C LYS A 33 16.60 19.49 -11.58
N LEU A 34 17.53 19.15 -12.48
CA LEU A 34 17.34 18.05 -13.42
C LEU A 34 17.26 16.70 -12.69
N LEU A 35 18.14 16.44 -11.72
CA LEU A 35 18.11 15.22 -10.91
C LEU A 35 16.81 15.12 -10.10
N GLU A 36 16.36 16.22 -9.48
CA GLU A 36 15.06 16.27 -8.82
C GLU A 36 13.93 15.93 -9.80
N PHE A 37 13.94 16.49 -11.00
CA PHE A 37 12.94 16.19 -12.04
C PHE A 37 12.99 14.74 -12.52
N LEU A 38 14.18 14.17 -12.68
CA LEU A 38 14.38 12.79 -13.12
C LEU A 38 13.94 11.79 -12.05
N THR A 39 14.27 12.06 -10.79
CA THR A 39 13.91 11.20 -9.65
C THR A 39 12.45 11.31 -9.25
N ARG A 40 11.77 12.43 -9.55
CA ARG A 40 10.35 12.62 -9.21
C ARG A 40 9.41 11.74 -10.03
N ASP A 41 9.79 11.43 -11.27
CA ASP A 41 9.01 10.58 -12.18
C ASP A 41 9.54 9.14 -12.24
N ASP A 42 10.53 8.78 -11.42
CA ASP A 42 11.11 7.44 -11.48
C ASP A 42 10.18 6.46 -10.75
N PRO A 43 9.60 5.46 -11.46
CA PRO A 43 8.72 4.47 -10.83
C PRO A 43 9.44 3.59 -9.80
N ARG A 44 10.78 3.62 -9.77
CA ARG A 44 11.63 2.94 -8.78
C ARG A 44 11.78 3.75 -7.49
N ILE A 45 11.34 5.01 -7.45
CA ILE A 45 11.44 5.86 -6.27
C ILE A 45 10.06 6.03 -5.68
N ILE A 46 9.85 5.44 -4.50
CA ILE A 46 8.54 5.37 -3.86
C ILE A 46 8.59 6.11 -2.53
N GLU A 47 7.69 7.09 -2.37
CA GLU A 47 7.58 7.85 -1.13
C GLU A 47 6.99 6.98 -0.01
N CYS A 48 7.54 7.13 1.18
CA CYS A 48 7.04 6.41 2.35
C CYS A 48 5.61 6.87 2.71
N ARG A 49 4.69 5.92 2.87
CA ARG A 49 3.30 6.21 3.31
C ARG A 49 3.14 6.42 4.82
N GLY A 50 4.24 6.39 5.59
CA GLY A 50 4.21 6.66 7.02
C GLY A 50 3.78 8.11 7.31
N ARG A 51 2.88 8.32 8.28
CA ARG A 51 2.44 9.69 8.63
C ARG A 51 3.63 10.55 9.06
N GLY A 52 3.87 11.65 8.32
CA GLY A 52 4.98 12.57 8.59
C GLY A 52 6.36 12.03 8.19
N CYS A 53 6.43 11.04 7.29
CA CYS A 53 7.66 10.50 6.77
C CYS A 53 7.88 10.95 5.32
N GLU A 54 8.89 11.79 5.09
CA GLU A 54 9.25 12.32 3.75
C GLU A 54 10.37 11.49 3.08
N GLU A 55 10.69 10.34 3.65
CA GLU A 55 11.73 9.43 3.13
C GLU A 55 11.29 8.73 1.85
N ARG A 56 12.26 8.48 0.98
CA ARG A 56 12.08 7.80 -0.31
C ARG A 56 12.74 6.42 -0.28
N VAL A 57 12.03 5.43 -0.78
CA VAL A 57 12.50 4.06 -0.95
C VAL A 57 12.86 3.86 -2.42
N PHE A 58 14.10 3.41 -2.66
CA PHE A 58 14.56 3.03 -3.99
C PHE A 58 14.32 1.53 -4.15
N VAL A 59 13.67 1.16 -5.24
CA VAL A 59 13.15 -0.18 -5.49
C VAL A 59 13.79 -0.72 -6.75
N ASP A 60 14.46 -1.87 -6.66
CA ASP A 60 15.18 -2.46 -7.79
C ASP A 60 14.26 -3.37 -8.64
N GLU A 61 14.72 -3.71 -9.86
CA GLU A 61 14.02 -4.68 -10.71
C GLU A 61 14.03 -6.07 -10.07
N GLY A 62 12.93 -6.42 -9.40
CA GLY A 62 12.75 -7.70 -8.73
C GLY A 62 12.24 -7.57 -7.29
N ASP A 63 12.22 -6.37 -6.72
CA ASP A 63 11.71 -6.13 -5.39
C ASP A 63 10.19 -6.32 -5.30
N ASP A 64 9.73 -6.81 -4.15
CA ASP A 64 8.30 -6.95 -3.87
C ASP A 64 7.70 -5.59 -3.47
N PHE A 65 7.05 -4.95 -4.44
CA PHE A 65 6.28 -3.73 -4.25
C PHE A 65 5.18 -3.84 -3.19
N SER A 66 4.81 -5.06 -2.79
CA SER A 66 3.74 -5.34 -1.82
C SER A 66 4.22 -5.23 -0.37
N ASP A 67 5.54 -5.21 -0.12
CA ASP A 67 6.11 -5.15 1.23
C ASP A 67 7.44 -4.38 1.26
N LEU A 68 7.37 -3.08 0.96
CA LEU A 68 8.52 -2.19 1.03
C LEU A 68 8.79 -1.73 2.46
N THR A 69 10.06 -1.60 2.80
CA THR A 69 10.50 -1.08 4.10
C THR A 69 11.25 0.23 3.93
N CYS A 70 10.74 1.29 4.56
CA CYS A 70 11.39 2.58 4.66
C CYS A 70 12.63 2.51 5.58
N PRO A 71 13.68 3.32 5.36
CA PRO A 71 14.81 3.46 6.28
C PRO A 71 14.45 3.77 7.74
N ARG A 72 13.27 4.39 7.98
CA ARG A 72 12.74 4.64 9.34
C ARG A 72 12.01 3.44 9.95
N GLY A 73 11.90 2.33 9.23
CA GLY A 73 11.26 1.08 9.67
C GLY A 73 9.77 0.94 9.33
N HIS A 74 9.18 1.87 8.57
CA HIS A 74 7.79 1.73 8.12
C HIS A 74 7.67 0.69 7.01
N ARG A 75 6.68 -0.21 7.12
CA ARG A 75 6.35 -1.18 6.07
C ARG A 75 5.07 -0.80 5.35
N PHE A 76 5.08 -0.85 4.03
CA PHE A 76 3.93 -0.45 3.22
C PHE A 76 3.96 -1.10 1.84
N CYS A 77 2.78 -1.19 1.22
CA CYS A 77 2.67 -1.52 -0.18
C CYS A 77 2.80 -0.24 -1.02
N ALA A 78 3.58 -0.30 -2.10
CA ALA A 78 3.69 0.79 -3.06
C ALA A 78 2.35 1.08 -3.76
N ARG A 79 1.55 0.03 -3.99
CA ARG A 79 0.37 0.06 -4.85
C ARG A 79 -0.93 0.36 -4.09
N CYS A 80 -1.01 0.05 -2.80
CA CYS A 80 -2.22 0.25 -1.99
C CYS A 80 -1.93 0.93 -0.65
N GLU A 81 -2.98 1.40 0.03
CA GLU A 81 -2.90 2.08 1.34
C GLU A 81 -3.15 1.15 2.53
N GLU A 82 -3.51 -0.11 2.26
CA GLU A 82 -3.96 -1.08 3.25
C GLU A 82 -2.79 -1.81 3.96
N GLY A 83 -1.57 -1.28 3.83
CA GLY A 83 -0.36 -1.81 4.46
C GLY A 83 0.36 -2.88 3.63
N PRO A 84 1.40 -3.50 4.20
CA PRO A 84 2.19 -4.53 3.51
C PRO A 84 1.42 -5.85 3.40
N HIS A 85 1.48 -6.49 2.23
CA HIS A 85 0.84 -7.78 1.97
C HIS A 85 1.74 -8.69 1.11
N GLN A 86 2.61 -9.47 1.78
CA GLN A 86 3.55 -10.36 1.09
C GLN A 86 2.83 -11.45 0.28
N GLY A 87 3.19 -11.58 -1.00
CA GLY A 87 2.76 -12.69 -1.86
C GLY A 87 1.26 -12.73 -2.22
N ARG A 88 0.51 -11.67 -1.92
CA ARG A 88 -0.90 -11.50 -2.33
C ARG A 88 -1.03 -10.28 -3.22
N SER A 89 -1.99 -10.30 -4.14
CA SER A 89 -2.32 -9.10 -4.91
C SER A 89 -3.01 -8.05 -4.02
N CYS A 90 -2.92 -6.78 -4.41
CA CYS A 90 -3.61 -5.70 -3.70
C CYS A 90 -5.13 -5.90 -3.65
N GLU A 91 -5.70 -6.51 -4.70
CA GLU A 91 -7.12 -6.78 -4.82
C GLU A 91 -7.58 -7.83 -3.79
N GLU A 92 -6.85 -8.94 -3.68
CA GLU A 92 -7.13 -9.99 -2.69
C GLU A 92 -7.03 -9.45 -1.26
N HIS A 93 -6.01 -8.64 -0.98
CA HIS A 93 -5.82 -8.02 0.33
C HIS A 93 -6.96 -7.05 0.68
N GLN A 94 -7.42 -6.27 -0.30
CA GLN A 94 -8.54 -5.35 -0.10
C GLN A 94 -9.87 -6.09 0.14
N GLU A 95 -10.13 -7.18 -0.61
CA GLU A 95 -11.31 -8.01 -0.38
C GLU A 95 -11.32 -8.66 1.00
N GLU A 96 -10.17 -9.13 1.47
CA GLU A 96 -10.03 -9.71 2.80
C GLU A 96 -10.34 -8.68 3.89
N ILE A 97 -9.75 -7.49 3.81
CA ILE A 97 -10.04 -6.40 4.76
C ILE A 97 -11.52 -6.03 4.74
N PHE A 98 -12.13 -5.95 3.56
CA PHE A 98 -13.56 -5.67 3.44
C PHE A 98 -14.42 -6.76 4.09
N LYS A 99 -14.10 -8.04 3.86
CA LYS A 99 -14.79 -9.17 4.49
C LYS A 99 -14.63 -9.14 6.00
N THR A 100 -13.41 -8.95 6.51
CA THR A 100 -13.15 -8.89 7.96
C THR A 100 -13.92 -7.74 8.62
N ARG A 101 -13.91 -6.54 8.02
CA ARG A 101 -14.69 -5.40 8.55
C ARG A 101 -16.19 -5.70 8.58
N LYS A 102 -16.72 -6.28 7.49
CA LYS A 102 -18.13 -6.67 7.42
C LYS A 102 -18.49 -7.71 8.47
N ASP A 103 -17.65 -8.71 8.67
CA ASP A 103 -17.87 -9.77 9.65
C ASP A 103 -17.79 -9.23 11.09
N GLU A 104 -16.88 -8.28 11.35
CA GLU A 104 -16.81 -7.58 12.63
C GLU A 104 -18.05 -6.73 12.91
N ASP A 105 -18.55 -6.00 11.92
CA ASP A 105 -19.77 -5.20 12.03
C ASP A 105 -21.00 -6.08 12.28
N VAL A 106 -21.11 -7.20 11.57
CA VAL A 106 -22.18 -8.19 11.82
C VAL A 106 -22.08 -8.76 13.23
N ARG A 107 -20.88 -9.15 13.65
CA ARG A 107 -20.65 -9.70 15.00
C ARG A 107 -21.02 -8.69 16.07
N LYS A 108 -20.61 -7.42 15.90
CA LYS A 108 -20.94 -6.33 16.81
C LYS A 108 -22.44 -6.08 16.86
N GLY A 109 -23.11 -6.02 15.70
CA GLY A 109 -24.56 -5.90 15.64
C GLY A 109 -25.30 -7.06 16.31
N THR A 110 -24.81 -8.30 16.16
CA THR A 110 -25.42 -9.45 16.84
C THR A 110 -25.22 -9.42 18.36
N GLU A 111 -24.07 -8.94 18.84
CA GLU A 111 -23.79 -8.80 20.27
C GLU A 111 -24.66 -7.69 20.87
N GLU A 112 -24.77 -6.54 20.20
CA GLU A 112 -25.63 -5.43 20.62
C GLU A 112 -27.11 -5.86 20.66
N ALA A 113 -27.58 -6.59 19.64
CA ALA A 113 -28.95 -7.12 19.62
C ALA A 113 -29.18 -8.16 20.74
N TRP A 114 -28.17 -8.98 21.05
CA TRP A 114 -28.26 -9.97 22.12
C TRP A 114 -28.30 -9.30 23.50
N GLN A 115 -27.47 -8.29 23.74
CA GLN A 115 -27.48 -7.50 24.96
C GLN A 115 -28.81 -6.77 25.14
N ALA A 116 -29.31 -6.10 24.09
CA ALA A 116 -30.62 -5.45 24.14
C ALA A 116 -31.75 -6.45 24.44
N ALA A 117 -31.70 -7.67 23.89
CA ALA A 117 -32.68 -8.71 24.20
C ALA A 117 -32.66 -9.09 25.69
N LEU A 118 -31.47 -9.27 26.28
CA LEU A 118 -31.33 -9.55 27.72
C LEU A 118 -31.88 -8.41 28.58
N GLU A 119 -31.61 -7.16 28.23
CA GLU A 119 -32.14 -5.97 28.93
C GLU A 119 -33.66 -5.89 28.86
N MET A 120 -34.24 -6.28 27.72
CA MET A 120 -35.70 -6.41 27.55
C MET A 120 -36.30 -7.62 28.29
N GLY A 121 -35.50 -8.37 29.05
CA GLY A 121 -35.95 -9.50 29.85
C GLY A 121 -36.08 -10.81 29.08
N TRP A 122 -35.58 -10.87 27.83
CA TRP A 122 -35.44 -12.16 27.14
C TRP A 122 -34.43 -13.02 27.86
N LYS A 123 -34.79 -14.29 28.08
CA LYS A 123 -33.90 -15.28 28.68
C LYS A 123 -33.50 -16.32 27.64
N PRO A 124 -32.22 -16.72 27.57
CA PRO A 124 -31.79 -17.81 26.71
C PRO A 124 -32.59 -19.09 27.04
N CYS A 125 -32.96 -19.84 26.01
CA CYS A 125 -33.67 -21.11 26.20
C CYS A 125 -32.80 -22.08 27.02
N PRO A 126 -33.29 -22.60 28.17
CA PRO A 126 -32.49 -23.45 29.06
C PRO A 126 -32.05 -24.77 28.42
N ARG A 127 -32.70 -25.23 27.34
CA ARG A 127 -32.26 -26.42 26.58
C ARG A 127 -30.94 -26.25 25.81
N ARG A 128 -30.44 -25.02 25.64
CA ARG A 128 -29.14 -24.76 24.97
C ARG A 128 -27.91 -25.13 25.81
N LEU A 129 -28.05 -25.36 27.12
CA LEU A 129 -26.92 -25.75 27.98
C LEU A 129 -26.59 -27.24 27.92
N GLU A 130 -27.49 -28.08 27.40
CA GLU A 130 -27.27 -29.54 27.32
C GLU A 130 -26.80 -30.02 25.95
N VAL A 131 -27.08 -29.30 24.87
CA VAL A 131 -26.76 -29.75 23.51
C VAL A 131 -26.30 -28.56 22.67
N GLY A 132 -24.99 -28.49 22.42
CA GLY A 132 -24.42 -27.53 21.48
C GLY A 132 -25.04 -27.69 20.10
N GLY A 133 -25.52 -26.59 19.50
CA GLY A 133 -26.03 -26.65 18.13
C GLY A 133 -26.88 -25.45 17.74
N TRP A 134 -26.43 -24.78 16.68
CA TRP A 134 -27.02 -23.65 15.96
C TRP A 134 -28.43 -23.93 15.41
N PHE A 135 -29.24 -22.88 15.22
CA PHE A 135 -30.54 -22.94 14.52
C PHE A 135 -30.32 -22.83 13.00
N GLY A 136 -30.83 -23.83 12.26
CA GLY A 136 -31.19 -23.70 10.85
C GLY A 136 -32.57 -23.05 10.70
N SER A 137 -32.74 -22.25 9.65
CA SER A 137 -34.06 -21.96 9.07
C SER A 137 -34.37 -22.98 7.98
#